data_AF-A0A925YWJ5-F1
#
_entry.id   AF-A0A925YWJ5-F1
#
_cell.length_a   1.000
_cell.length_b   1.000
_cell.length_c   1.000
_cell.angle_alpha   90.00
_cell.angle_beta   90.00
_cell.angle_gamma   90.00
#
_symmetry.space_group_name_H-M   'P 1'
#
loop_
_entity.id
_entity.type
_entity.pdbx_description
1 polymer ?
#
loop_
_entity_poly.entity_id
_entity_poly.type
_entity_poly.pdbx_seq_one_letter_code
_entity_poly.pdbx_strand_id
1 'polypeptide(L)'
;AKYDAAIANYLAPVELTTSSELKSETKAEPTVEPTENAEQRLDASFEIHLKKTLEMRYGENPHQKAALYAVTSSQGDSSFDEYFEKLHGKDLSYNNVLDLTAAAMLIGEFDNDLPTAVIIKHTNPCGAAQDEALERAYRKAFSTDTQAPFGGIIAVNRPLDLATAQAINEIFTEVIIAPHYESGVLELLQKKKDRRLIQMKKNPLVAGLEMRAVAGGVLVSERDVKKITAADLKVVTQRKPTDEETADLLFAWRVAGHVKSTAIVYSNGLHTLCVGAGQMSRVVSVKIAGWKASEAGLDLKGSAVASDAFFPFADGLIAAADAGATAVTQPGGSVRDEEVIAAADARGIAMVFTGVRHFRH
;
A
#
# COMPACT_ATOMS: atom_id res chain seq x y z
N ALA A 1 -35.46 16.57 14.40
CA ALA A 1 -34.04 16.21 14.19
C ALA A 1 -33.87 14.78 13.65
N LYS A 2 -33.92 13.71 14.48
CA LYS A 2 -33.79 12.32 13.98
C LYS A 2 -34.96 11.88 13.09
N TYR A 3 -36.17 12.34 13.39
CA TYR A 3 -37.37 12.04 12.61
C TYR A 3 -37.36 12.77 11.26
N ASP A 4 -36.99 14.05 11.25
CA ASP A 4 -36.88 14.84 10.01
C ASP A 4 -35.74 14.35 9.10
N ALA A 5 -34.62 13.91 9.68
CA ALA A 5 -33.52 13.28 8.93
C ALA A 5 -33.93 11.93 8.32
N ALA A 6 -34.79 11.15 8.99
CA ALA A 6 -35.32 9.90 8.45
C ALA A 6 -36.33 10.13 7.31
N ILE A 7 -37.13 11.20 7.39
CA ILE A 7 -38.05 11.60 6.31
C ILE A 7 -37.28 12.12 5.09
N ALA A 8 -36.22 12.91 5.30
CA ALA A 8 -35.34 13.36 4.22
C ALA A 8 -34.67 12.18 3.49
N ASN A 9 -34.27 11.14 4.22
CA ASN A 9 -33.69 9.92 3.65
C ASN A 9 -34.68 9.01 2.93
N TYR A 10 -35.98 9.03 3.31
CA TYR A 10 -37.01 8.20 2.68
C TYR A 10 -37.54 8.81 1.37
N LEU A 11 -37.50 10.14 1.24
CA LEU A 11 -37.99 10.87 0.07
C LEU A 11 -36.92 11.10 -1.01
N ALA A 12 -35.65 10.80 -0.72
CA ALA A 12 -34.58 10.82 -1.71
C ALA A 12 -34.63 9.53 -2.54
N PRO A 13 -34.95 9.58 -3.85
CA PRO A 13 -34.65 8.45 -4.73
C PRO A 13 -33.12 8.23 -4.69
N VAL A 14 -32.68 6.97 -4.72
CA VAL A 14 -31.24 6.65 -4.86
C VAL A 14 -30.80 7.05 -6.27
N GLU A 15 -30.50 8.33 -6.40
CA GLU A 15 -29.59 8.95 -7.36
C GLU A 15 -28.76 9.93 -6.55
N LEU A 16 -27.46 10.03 -6.85
CA LEU A 16 -26.58 11.09 -6.38
C LEU A 16 -27.17 12.44 -6.83
N THR A 17 -28.05 13.04 -6.04
CA THR A 17 -28.62 14.35 -6.35
C THR A 17 -28.04 15.38 -5.40
N THR A 18 -27.24 16.27 -5.98
CA THR A 18 -26.52 17.33 -5.28
C THR A 18 -26.81 18.67 -5.90
N SER A 19 -26.81 19.72 -5.07
CA SER A 19 -27.17 21.08 -5.49
C SER A 19 -25.93 21.88 -5.87
N SER A 20 -25.90 22.41 -7.10
CA SER A 20 -24.79 23.21 -7.62
C SER A 20 -24.93 24.69 -7.26
N GLU A 21 -23.91 25.29 -6.65
CA GLU A 21 -23.55 26.70 -6.86
C GLU A 21 -22.18 27.00 -6.24
N LEU A 22 -21.13 27.07 -7.06
CA LEU A 22 -19.91 27.85 -6.79
C LEU A 22 -19.08 27.97 -8.09
N LYS A 23 -18.89 29.22 -8.55
CA LYS A 23 -17.93 29.58 -9.59
C LYS A 23 -16.67 30.14 -8.91
N SER A 24 -15.50 29.64 -9.28
CA SER A 24 -14.25 30.38 -9.04
C SER A 24 -13.25 30.17 -10.17
N GLU A 25 -12.78 31.29 -10.71
CA GLU A 25 -11.69 31.39 -11.68
C GLU A 25 -10.35 31.36 -10.94
N THR A 26 -9.40 30.53 -11.40
CA THR A 26 -7.98 30.68 -11.05
C THR A 26 -7.08 30.18 -12.19
N LYS A 27 -6.02 30.96 -12.46
CA LYS A 27 -5.04 30.77 -13.55
C LYS A 27 -4.17 29.52 -13.35
N ALA A 28 -3.86 28.87 -14.47
CA ALA A 28 -3.22 27.57 -14.60
C ALA A 28 -1.70 27.55 -14.33
N GLU A 29 -1.27 26.47 -13.69
CA GLU A 29 0.09 25.88 -13.72
C GLU A 29 0.00 24.52 -14.47
N PRO A 30 1.10 23.97 -15.00
CA PRO A 30 1.07 23.09 -16.18
C PRO A 30 0.33 21.78 -15.89
N THR A 31 -0.78 21.61 -16.61
CA THR A 31 -1.69 20.47 -16.55
C THR A 31 -1.19 19.35 -17.44
N VAL A 32 -1.05 18.15 -16.85
CA VAL A 32 -1.35 16.91 -17.57
C VAL A 32 -2.80 17.04 -18.03
N GLU A 33 -3.05 16.92 -19.34
CA GLU A 33 -4.39 17.10 -19.90
C GLU A 33 -5.39 16.17 -19.20
N PRO A 34 -6.49 16.69 -18.62
CA PRO A 34 -7.55 15.83 -18.13
C PRO A 34 -8.20 15.19 -19.36
N THR A 35 -8.09 13.86 -19.46
CA THR A 35 -8.83 13.05 -20.42
C THR A 35 -10.32 13.41 -20.38
N GLU A 36 -10.92 13.55 -21.56
CA GLU A 36 -12.34 13.88 -21.80
C GLU A 36 -13.28 12.88 -21.10
N ASN A 37 -13.56 13.12 -19.82
CA ASN A 37 -14.72 12.64 -19.06
C ASN A 37 -14.81 13.48 -17.76
N ALA A 38 -15.10 14.77 -17.93
CA ALA A 38 -15.11 15.76 -16.85
C ALA A 38 -16.46 15.85 -16.10
N GLU A 39 -17.09 14.71 -15.75
CA GLU A 39 -18.44 14.70 -15.16
C GLU A 39 -18.63 13.83 -13.91
N GLN A 40 -17.62 13.71 -13.05
CA GLN A 40 -17.84 13.35 -11.64
C GLN A 40 -17.04 14.29 -10.74
N ARG A 41 -17.54 15.51 -10.58
CA ARG A 41 -17.06 16.41 -9.52
C ARG A 41 -17.67 15.96 -8.20
N LEU A 42 -16.86 15.96 -7.13
CA LEU A 42 -17.39 15.85 -5.79
C LEU A 42 -18.38 16.98 -5.53
N ASP A 43 -19.42 16.67 -4.78
CA ASP A 43 -20.55 17.55 -4.57
C ASP A 43 -20.23 18.76 -3.68
N ALA A 44 -21.06 19.79 -3.76
CA ALA A 44 -20.87 21.03 -2.98
C ALA A 44 -20.99 20.84 -1.46
N SER A 45 -21.65 19.77 -1.01
CA SER A 45 -21.84 19.43 0.41
C SER A 45 -21.55 17.95 0.64
N PHE A 46 -20.87 17.64 1.75
CA PHE A 46 -20.52 16.27 2.12
C PHE A 46 -20.91 15.98 3.58
N GLU A 47 -21.80 15.02 3.79
CA GLU A 47 -22.26 14.61 5.13
C GLU A 47 -21.82 13.17 5.45
N ILE A 48 -21.32 12.95 6.66
CA ILE A 48 -20.95 11.62 7.15
C ILE A 48 -21.58 11.35 8.52
N HIS A 49 -22.26 10.21 8.63
CA HIS A 49 -22.77 9.72 9.89
C HIS A 49 -21.88 8.61 10.41
N LEU A 50 -21.42 8.76 11.65
CA LEU A 50 -20.49 7.86 12.30
C LEU A 50 -21.10 7.31 13.59
N LYS A 51 -20.98 6.00 13.80
CA LYS A 51 -21.41 5.32 15.03
C LYS A 51 -20.21 4.67 15.68
N LYS A 52 -19.96 5.00 16.94
CA LYS A 52 -18.85 4.40 17.71
C LYS A 52 -19.06 2.89 17.83
N THR A 53 -18.06 2.11 17.43
CA THR A 53 -18.07 0.65 17.51
C THR A 53 -17.11 0.10 18.56
N LEU A 54 -15.99 0.78 18.81
CA LEU A 54 -15.00 0.35 19.78
C LEU A 54 -14.37 1.55 20.50
N GLU A 55 -14.40 1.56 21.83
CA GLU A 55 -13.57 2.47 22.61
C GLU A 55 -12.13 1.94 22.63
N MET A 56 -11.15 2.79 22.31
CA MET A 56 -9.74 2.38 22.28
C MET A 56 -9.02 2.86 23.54
N ARG A 57 -7.99 2.10 23.95
CA ARG A 57 -7.22 2.39 25.17
C ARG A 57 -6.58 3.78 25.14
N TYR A 58 -6.05 4.15 23.98
CA TYR A 58 -5.46 5.46 23.67
C TYR A 58 -5.37 5.60 22.14
N GLY A 59 -5.06 6.80 21.66
CA GLY A 59 -4.82 7.10 20.24
C GLY A 59 -3.46 6.62 19.75
N GLU A 60 -2.81 7.40 18.90
CA GLU A 60 -1.46 7.05 18.42
C GLU A 60 -0.45 7.02 19.58
N ASN A 61 -0.66 7.88 20.57
CA ASN A 61 0.17 8.02 21.76
C ASN A 61 -0.65 7.82 23.06
N PRO A 62 -0.04 7.34 24.16
CA PRO A 62 -0.76 6.99 25.40
C PRO A 62 -1.60 8.11 26.06
N HIS A 63 -1.26 9.37 25.82
CA HIS A 63 -1.97 10.53 26.39
C HIS A 63 -3.20 10.94 25.59
N GLN A 64 -3.40 10.37 24.39
CA GLN A 64 -4.51 10.69 23.49
C GLN A 64 -5.66 9.71 23.72
N LYS A 65 -6.91 10.17 23.70
CA LYS A 65 -8.09 9.30 23.67
C LYS A 65 -8.41 8.92 22.24
N ALA A 66 -8.98 7.73 22.02
CA ALA A 66 -9.42 7.30 20.69
C ALA A 66 -10.58 6.32 20.74
N ALA A 67 -11.29 6.23 19.63
CA ALA A 67 -12.34 5.26 19.38
C ALA A 67 -12.41 4.94 17.88
N LEU A 68 -12.88 3.75 17.54
CA LEU A 68 -13.22 3.35 16.19
C LEU A 68 -14.71 3.60 15.93
N TYR A 69 -15.03 4.07 14.74
CA TYR A 69 -16.38 4.37 14.31
C TYR A 69 -16.68 3.63 13.00
N ALA A 70 -17.90 3.09 12.88
CA ALA A 70 -18.45 2.63 11.62
C ALA A 70 -19.11 3.80 10.86
N VAL A 71 -19.07 3.75 9.54
CA VAL A 71 -19.82 4.65 8.68
C VAL A 71 -21.25 4.11 8.58
N THR A 72 -22.25 4.93 8.87
CA THR A 72 -23.66 4.50 8.86
C THR A 72 -24.41 5.18 7.72
N SER A 73 -25.19 4.41 6.96
CA SER A 73 -26.00 4.94 5.86
C SER A 73 -27.40 4.28 5.84
N SER A 74 -28.31 4.83 5.02
CA SER A 74 -29.62 4.20 4.77
C SER A 74 -29.50 2.82 4.10
N GLN A 75 -28.37 2.52 3.45
CA GLN A 75 -28.08 1.24 2.79
C GLN A 75 -27.40 0.22 3.72
N GLY A 76 -27.12 0.60 4.96
CA GLY A 76 -26.43 -0.23 5.96
C GLY A 76 -25.23 0.46 6.60
N ASP A 77 -24.76 -0.12 7.69
CA ASP A 77 -23.51 0.26 8.34
C ASP A 77 -22.35 -0.42 7.60
N SER A 78 -21.25 0.29 7.39
CA SER A 78 -19.95 -0.24 6.95
C SER A 78 -19.01 -0.22 8.15
N SER A 79 -18.71 -1.39 8.68
CA SER A 79 -18.01 -1.59 9.94
C SER A 79 -16.72 -2.39 9.78
N PHE A 80 -15.77 -2.17 10.71
CA PHE A 80 -14.50 -2.91 10.74
C PHE A 80 -14.70 -4.43 10.82
N ASP A 81 -15.72 -4.87 11.55
CA ASP A 81 -16.02 -6.29 11.76
C ASP A 81 -16.57 -6.99 10.52
N GLU A 82 -16.96 -6.27 9.46
CA GLU A 82 -17.30 -6.88 8.16
C GLU A 82 -16.07 -7.34 7.38
N TYR A 83 -14.94 -6.68 7.60
CA TYR A 83 -13.67 -6.96 6.93
C TYR A 83 -12.79 -7.87 7.78
N PHE A 84 -12.87 -7.75 9.10
CA PHE A 84 -11.93 -8.39 10.01
C PHE A 84 -12.62 -9.07 11.19
N GLU A 85 -12.05 -10.17 11.66
CA GLU A 85 -12.49 -10.85 12.89
C GLU A 85 -11.29 -11.15 13.78
N LYS A 86 -11.33 -10.69 15.04
CA LYS A 86 -10.28 -10.98 16.02
C LYS A 86 -10.54 -12.35 16.66
N LEU A 87 -9.73 -13.33 16.30
CA LEU A 87 -9.82 -14.70 16.81
C LEU A 87 -9.08 -14.92 18.14
N HIS A 88 -8.06 -14.09 18.43
CA HIS A 88 -7.23 -14.23 19.62
C HIS A 88 -6.53 -12.92 19.99
N GLY A 89 -6.05 -12.85 21.23
CA GLY A 89 -5.09 -11.85 21.69
C GLY A 89 -5.72 -10.62 22.35
N LYS A 90 -4.83 -9.70 22.74
CA LYS A 90 -5.20 -8.41 23.34
C LYS A 90 -6.08 -7.57 22.41
N ASP A 91 -6.79 -6.60 22.96
CA ASP A 91 -7.53 -5.62 22.15
C ASP A 91 -6.62 -4.87 21.19
N LEU A 92 -7.17 -4.52 20.02
CA LEU A 92 -6.45 -3.75 19.00
C LEU A 92 -6.25 -2.32 19.52
N SER A 93 -4.99 -1.86 19.47
CA SER A 93 -4.67 -0.44 19.67
C SER A 93 -4.98 0.39 18.42
N TYR A 94 -4.97 1.72 18.55
CA TYR A 94 -5.09 2.64 17.41
C TYR A 94 -4.08 2.31 16.30
N ASN A 95 -2.81 2.15 16.68
CA ASN A 95 -1.74 1.81 15.75
C ASN A 95 -1.91 0.40 15.15
N ASN A 96 -2.43 -0.57 15.92
CA ASN A 96 -2.73 -1.88 15.34
C ASN A 96 -3.79 -1.78 14.25
N VAL A 97 -4.83 -0.95 14.41
CA VAL A 97 -5.85 -0.77 13.36
C VAL A 97 -5.25 -0.10 12.11
N LEU A 98 -4.39 0.91 12.28
CA LEU A 98 -3.68 1.54 11.16
C LEU A 98 -2.79 0.57 10.40
N ASP A 99 -1.88 -0.12 11.11
CA ASP A 99 -0.93 -1.04 10.49
C ASP A 99 -1.65 -2.28 9.90
N LEU A 100 -2.74 -2.75 10.53
CA LEU A 100 -3.56 -3.85 10.02
C LEU A 100 -4.24 -3.44 8.73
N THR A 101 -4.78 -2.22 8.67
CA THR A 101 -5.42 -1.70 7.45
C THR A 101 -4.38 -1.56 6.33
N ALA A 102 -3.19 -1.04 6.61
CA ALA A 102 -2.10 -0.96 5.63
C ALA A 102 -1.67 -2.34 5.12
N ALA A 103 -1.54 -3.33 6.02
CA ALA A 103 -1.21 -4.70 5.65
C ALA A 103 -2.29 -5.35 4.80
N ALA A 104 -3.57 -5.14 5.15
CA ALA A 104 -4.72 -5.65 4.41
C ALA A 104 -4.87 -5.02 3.02
N MET A 105 -4.59 -3.72 2.90
CA MET A 105 -4.58 -3.03 1.59
C MET A 105 -3.47 -3.56 0.68
N LEU A 106 -2.25 -3.69 1.21
CA LEU A 106 -1.12 -4.20 0.43
C LEU A 106 -1.29 -5.66 0.05
N ILE A 107 -1.68 -6.54 0.99
CA ILE A 107 -1.89 -7.97 0.64
C ILE A 107 -3.05 -8.15 -0.35
N GLY A 108 -4.06 -7.26 -0.27
CA GLY A 108 -5.21 -7.22 -1.16
C GLY A 108 -4.87 -6.86 -2.61
N GLU A 109 -3.69 -6.29 -2.87
CA GLU A 109 -3.15 -6.23 -4.23
C GLU A 109 -3.13 -7.64 -4.83
N PHE A 110 -2.64 -8.63 -4.07
CA PHE A 110 -2.19 -9.95 -4.50
C PHE A 110 -3.22 -11.08 -4.32
N ASP A 111 -4.50 -10.77 -4.10
CA ASP A 111 -5.56 -11.76 -3.84
C ASP A 111 -5.57 -12.94 -4.83
N ASN A 112 -5.39 -12.66 -6.14
CA ASN A 112 -5.47 -13.65 -7.20
C ASN A 112 -4.11 -14.19 -7.67
N ASP A 113 -3.03 -13.82 -7.01
CA ASP A 113 -1.67 -14.16 -7.44
C ASP A 113 -1.11 -15.41 -6.71
N LEU A 114 0.19 -15.68 -6.84
CA LEU A 114 0.87 -16.71 -6.07
C LEU A 114 0.71 -16.49 -4.54
N PRO A 115 0.92 -17.53 -3.70
CA PRO A 115 1.06 -17.36 -2.27
C PRO A 115 2.01 -16.20 -1.94
N THR A 116 1.53 -15.25 -1.17
CA THR A 116 2.16 -13.96 -0.91
C THR A 116 2.14 -13.67 0.57
N ALA A 117 3.24 -13.14 1.08
CA ALA A 117 3.35 -12.63 2.44
C ALA A 117 3.86 -11.20 2.42
N VAL A 118 3.29 -10.35 3.28
CA VAL A 118 3.73 -8.96 3.46
C VAL A 118 3.91 -8.66 4.94
N ILE A 119 4.90 -7.83 5.25
CA ILE A 119 5.28 -7.44 6.60
C ILE A 119 5.23 -5.92 6.68
N ILE A 120 4.40 -5.40 7.58
CA ILE A 120 4.20 -3.97 7.81
C ILE A 120 4.76 -3.58 9.17
N LYS A 121 5.36 -2.39 9.21
CA LYS A 121 5.70 -1.67 10.44
C LYS A 121 5.43 -0.18 10.24
N HIS A 122 4.63 0.43 11.13
CA HIS A 122 4.33 1.87 11.07
C HIS A 122 3.82 2.31 9.68
N THR A 123 2.82 1.57 9.18
CA THR A 123 2.14 1.74 7.89
C THR A 123 3.00 1.58 6.64
N ASN A 124 4.29 1.23 6.77
CA ASN A 124 5.18 0.97 5.65
C ASN A 124 5.50 -0.53 5.54
N PRO A 125 5.61 -1.07 4.32
CA PRO A 125 6.12 -2.41 4.14
C PRO A 125 7.62 -2.44 4.42
N CYS A 126 8.05 -3.35 5.29
CA CYS A 126 9.46 -3.70 5.48
C CYS A 126 9.84 -4.98 4.72
N GLY A 127 8.88 -5.71 4.16
CA GLY A 127 9.13 -6.83 3.26
C GLY A 127 7.85 -7.36 2.62
N ALA A 128 7.95 -7.81 1.38
CA ALA A 128 6.90 -8.48 0.64
C ALA A 128 7.52 -9.51 -0.31
N ALA A 129 6.88 -10.67 -0.47
CA ALA A 129 7.29 -11.63 -1.48
C ALA A 129 6.17 -12.59 -1.89
N GLN A 130 6.32 -13.14 -3.09
CA GLN A 130 5.50 -14.20 -3.65
C GLN A 130 6.34 -15.46 -3.87
N ASP A 131 5.74 -16.62 -3.68
CA ASP A 131 6.35 -17.92 -3.96
C ASP A 131 5.25 -18.98 -4.14
N GLU A 132 5.58 -20.15 -4.67
CA GLU A 132 4.62 -21.27 -4.78
C GLU A 132 4.22 -21.84 -3.41
N ALA A 133 5.06 -21.66 -2.38
CA ALA A 133 4.77 -22.06 -1.02
C ALA A 133 4.74 -20.84 -0.10
N LEU A 134 3.68 -20.72 0.72
CA LEU A 134 3.47 -19.55 1.56
C LEU A 134 4.60 -19.35 2.60
N GLU A 135 5.16 -20.44 3.12
CA GLU A 135 6.30 -20.41 4.03
C GLU A 135 7.55 -19.79 3.39
N ARG A 136 7.83 -20.12 2.12
CA ARG A 136 8.95 -19.54 1.36
C ARG A 136 8.69 -18.08 1.03
N ALA A 137 7.46 -17.72 0.67
CA ALA A 137 7.06 -16.32 0.48
C ALA A 137 7.29 -15.52 1.78
N TYR A 138 6.88 -16.05 2.93
CA TYR A 138 7.14 -15.40 4.22
C TYR A 138 8.64 -15.24 4.51
N ARG A 139 9.45 -16.30 4.34
CA ARG A 139 10.89 -16.22 4.61
C ARG A 139 11.61 -15.24 3.68
N LYS A 140 11.21 -15.18 2.40
CA LYS A 140 11.68 -14.15 1.46
C LYS A 140 11.31 -12.76 1.98
N ALA A 141 10.04 -12.49 2.25
CA ALA A 141 9.61 -11.18 2.79
C ALA A 141 10.35 -10.80 4.08
N PHE A 142 10.61 -11.76 4.98
CA PHE A 142 11.38 -11.51 6.20
C PHE A 142 12.86 -11.20 5.92
N SER A 143 13.44 -11.76 4.85
CA SER A 143 14.83 -11.52 4.49
C SER A 143 15.12 -10.11 3.97
N THR A 144 14.09 -9.39 3.46
CA THR A 144 14.20 -7.99 3.03
C THR A 144 14.76 -7.08 4.13
N ASP A 145 14.32 -7.31 5.37
CA ASP A 145 14.78 -6.61 6.57
C ASP A 145 14.53 -7.51 7.77
N THR A 146 15.57 -8.06 8.38
CA THR A 146 15.41 -8.98 9.52
C THR A 146 15.27 -8.26 10.87
N GLN A 147 15.40 -6.93 10.89
CA GLN A 147 15.33 -6.13 12.12
C GLN A 147 13.95 -5.51 12.33
N ALA A 148 13.39 -4.85 11.30
CA ALA A 148 12.11 -4.15 11.38
C ALA A 148 10.88 -5.03 11.72
N PRO A 149 10.78 -6.30 11.26
CA PRO A 149 9.62 -7.17 11.53
C PRO A 149 9.35 -7.47 13.00
N PHE A 150 10.30 -7.23 13.91
CA PHE A 150 10.08 -7.44 15.34
C PHE A 150 8.93 -6.57 15.85
N GLY A 151 7.82 -7.20 16.27
CA GLY A 151 6.58 -6.53 16.63
C GLY A 151 5.89 -5.87 15.44
N GLY A 152 6.11 -6.37 14.22
CA GLY A 152 5.40 -5.98 13.02
C GLY A 152 4.06 -6.69 12.88
N ILE A 153 3.37 -6.35 11.78
CA ILE A 153 2.13 -6.98 11.34
C ILE A 153 2.42 -7.79 10.09
N ILE A 154 1.97 -9.04 10.07
CA ILE A 154 2.13 -9.93 8.92
C ILE A 154 0.76 -10.18 8.32
N ALA A 155 0.65 -10.09 6.99
CA ALA A 155 -0.53 -10.50 6.25
C ALA A 155 -0.18 -11.49 5.13
N VAL A 156 -1.08 -12.45 4.88
CA VAL A 156 -0.96 -13.45 3.82
C VAL A 156 -2.25 -13.52 2.98
N ASN A 157 -2.12 -13.84 1.68
CA ASN A 157 -3.26 -13.90 0.74
C ASN A 157 -3.87 -15.30 0.61
N ARG A 158 -3.34 -16.30 1.33
CA ARG A 158 -3.80 -17.70 1.33
C ARG A 158 -4.10 -18.16 2.75
N PRO A 159 -4.91 -19.23 2.95
CA PRO A 159 -5.06 -19.85 4.26
C PRO A 159 -3.69 -20.08 4.91
N LEU A 160 -3.53 -19.67 6.16
CA LEU A 160 -2.27 -19.80 6.86
C LEU A 160 -2.11 -21.27 7.30
N ASP A 161 -1.12 -21.94 6.72
CA ASP A 161 -0.74 -23.32 7.05
C ASP A 161 0.22 -23.41 8.25
N LEU A 162 0.45 -24.64 8.74
CA LEU A 162 1.28 -24.89 9.92
C LEU A 162 2.76 -24.57 9.70
N ALA A 163 3.29 -24.82 8.50
CA ALA A 163 4.71 -24.58 8.20
C ALA A 163 5.02 -23.08 8.22
N THR A 164 4.17 -22.29 7.57
CA THR A 164 4.22 -20.83 7.57
C THR A 164 4.01 -20.28 8.98
N ALA A 165 3.03 -20.80 9.73
CA ALA A 165 2.78 -20.39 11.11
C ALA A 165 3.97 -20.67 12.04
N GLN A 166 4.68 -21.80 11.85
CA GLN A 166 5.90 -22.11 12.58
C GLN A 166 7.01 -21.10 12.28
N ALA A 167 7.24 -20.80 11.00
CA ALA A 167 8.23 -19.81 10.59
C ALA A 167 7.93 -18.43 11.19
N ILE A 168 6.67 -17.96 11.12
CA ILE A 168 6.25 -16.69 11.74
C ILE A 168 6.45 -16.71 13.25
N ASN A 169 6.29 -17.87 13.89
CA ASN A 169 6.40 -17.99 15.34
C ASN A 169 7.83 -17.88 15.88
N GLU A 170 8.86 -17.94 15.01
CA GLU A 170 10.28 -17.76 15.35
C GLU A 170 10.57 -16.35 15.92
N ILE A 171 9.81 -15.34 15.50
CA ILE A 171 9.95 -13.95 15.97
C ILE A 171 8.72 -13.45 16.73
N PHE A 172 8.86 -12.33 17.44
CA PHE A 172 7.73 -11.64 18.02
C PHE A 172 6.97 -10.85 16.95
N THR A 173 5.65 -11.06 16.87
CA THR A 173 4.73 -10.43 15.91
C THR A 173 3.49 -9.95 16.66
N GLU A 174 3.10 -8.69 16.45
CA GLU A 174 1.95 -8.06 17.12
C GLU A 174 0.63 -8.62 16.59
N VAL A 175 0.51 -8.69 15.27
CA VAL A 175 -0.72 -9.10 14.54
C VAL A 175 -0.35 -10.02 13.38
N ILE A 176 -1.12 -11.08 13.21
CA ILE A 176 -1.10 -11.93 12.00
C ILE A 176 -2.48 -11.86 11.36
N ILE A 177 -2.52 -11.62 10.05
CA ILE A 177 -3.73 -11.49 9.25
C ILE A 177 -3.73 -12.57 8.17
N ALA A 178 -4.79 -13.35 8.09
CA ALA A 178 -4.96 -14.36 7.04
C ALA A 178 -6.44 -14.48 6.65
N PRO A 179 -6.78 -14.89 5.42
CA PRO A 179 -8.18 -15.16 5.04
C PRO A 179 -8.79 -16.33 5.84
N HIS A 180 -7.95 -17.28 6.26
CA HIS A 180 -8.32 -18.45 7.04
C HIS A 180 -7.10 -18.99 7.79
N TYR A 181 -7.31 -19.75 8.86
CA TYR A 181 -6.26 -20.46 9.61
C TYR A 181 -6.54 -21.96 9.55
N GLU A 182 -5.58 -22.73 9.04
CA GLU A 182 -5.75 -24.19 8.94
C GLU A 182 -5.72 -24.89 10.31
N SER A 183 -6.10 -26.17 10.33
CA SER A 183 -6.13 -26.98 11.55
C SER A 183 -4.76 -27.00 12.25
N GLY A 184 -4.74 -26.81 13.58
CA GLY A 184 -3.50 -26.80 14.37
C GLY A 184 -2.79 -25.45 14.41
N VAL A 185 -3.13 -24.51 13.52
CA VAL A 185 -2.46 -23.21 13.41
C VAL A 185 -2.86 -22.28 14.54
N LEU A 186 -4.16 -22.21 14.87
CA LEU A 186 -4.63 -21.42 16.00
C LEU A 186 -4.04 -21.95 17.31
N GLU A 187 -4.02 -23.27 17.52
CA GLU A 187 -3.46 -23.90 18.72
C GLU A 187 -1.96 -23.58 18.88
N LEU A 188 -1.20 -23.56 17.79
CA LEU A 188 0.20 -23.12 17.81
C LEU A 188 0.31 -21.64 18.14
N LEU A 189 -0.45 -20.80 17.44
CA LEU A 189 -0.27 -19.37 17.50
C LEU A 189 -0.87 -18.72 18.77
N GLN A 190 -1.88 -19.34 19.38
CA GLN A 190 -2.50 -18.85 20.61
C GLN A 190 -1.61 -19.03 21.86
N LYS A 191 -0.55 -19.85 21.78
CA LYS A 191 0.48 -19.98 22.84
C LYS A 191 1.10 -18.62 23.22
N LYS A 192 1.18 -17.68 22.28
CA LYS A 192 1.54 -16.28 22.56
C LYS A 192 0.25 -15.52 22.93
N LYS A 193 -0.02 -15.38 24.24
CA LYS A 193 -1.27 -14.79 24.77
C LYS A 193 -1.64 -13.40 24.23
N ASP A 194 -0.64 -12.60 23.88
CA ASP A 194 -0.82 -11.18 23.55
C ASP A 194 -0.93 -10.92 22.04
N ARG A 195 -0.53 -11.89 21.21
CA ARG A 195 -0.54 -11.78 19.75
C ARG A 195 -1.98 -11.76 19.24
N ARG A 196 -2.32 -10.78 18.38
CA ARG A 196 -3.63 -10.79 17.71
C ARG A 196 -3.60 -11.69 16.49
N LEU A 197 -4.61 -12.54 16.36
CA LEU A 197 -4.86 -13.34 15.18
C LEU A 197 -6.14 -12.80 14.54
N ILE A 198 -6.04 -12.34 13.30
CA ILE A 198 -7.11 -11.66 12.59
C ILE A 198 -7.47 -12.45 11.35
N GLN A 199 -8.74 -12.85 11.24
CA GLN A 199 -9.27 -13.36 9.98
C GLN A 199 -9.72 -12.19 9.11
N MET A 200 -9.19 -12.11 7.88
CA MET A 200 -9.64 -11.15 6.87
C MET A 200 -10.77 -11.77 6.04
N LYS A 201 -11.99 -11.27 6.24
CA LYS A 201 -13.22 -11.77 5.62
C LYS A 201 -13.46 -11.22 4.22
N LYS A 202 -12.98 -10.00 3.96
CA LYS A 202 -13.12 -9.29 2.67
C LYS A 202 -11.85 -8.50 2.39
N ASN A 203 -11.49 -8.38 1.12
CA ASN A 203 -10.41 -7.49 0.69
C ASN A 203 -10.86 -6.02 0.80
N PRO A 204 -10.16 -5.17 1.58
CA PRO A 204 -10.51 -3.76 1.71
C PRO A 204 -10.03 -2.87 0.54
N LEU A 205 -9.19 -3.38 -0.36
CA LEU A 205 -8.68 -2.68 -1.54
C LEU A 205 -9.75 -2.60 -2.65
N VAL A 206 -10.79 -1.83 -2.36
CA VAL A 206 -11.91 -1.56 -3.28
C VAL A 206 -12.07 -0.04 -3.48
N ALA A 207 -12.66 0.32 -4.62
CA ALA A 207 -13.01 1.70 -4.92
C ALA A 207 -13.87 2.31 -3.80
N GLY A 208 -13.68 3.60 -3.56
CA GLY A 208 -14.38 4.32 -2.51
C GLY A 208 -13.72 5.66 -2.23
N LEU A 209 -14.19 6.35 -1.20
CA LEU A 209 -13.62 7.63 -0.77
C LEU A 209 -12.59 7.44 0.35
N GLU A 210 -11.61 8.31 0.37
CA GLU A 210 -10.64 8.50 1.44
C GLU A 210 -10.77 9.92 1.98
N MET A 211 -10.67 10.06 3.31
CA MET A 211 -10.83 11.33 3.99
C MET A 211 -9.60 11.62 4.85
N ARG A 212 -9.06 12.84 4.74
CA ARG A 212 -7.91 13.27 5.55
C ARG A 212 -8.24 14.58 6.25
N ALA A 213 -8.17 14.57 7.58
CA ALA A 213 -8.32 15.78 8.38
C ALA A 213 -7.18 16.78 8.07
N VAL A 214 -7.54 18.05 7.95
CA VAL A 214 -6.62 19.19 7.79
C VAL A 214 -7.02 20.32 8.72
N ALA A 215 -6.20 21.37 8.81
CA ALA A 215 -6.54 22.55 9.61
C ALA A 215 -7.86 23.17 9.12
N GLY A 216 -8.90 23.13 9.96
CA GLY A 216 -10.20 23.74 9.66
C GLY A 216 -11.08 22.96 8.68
N GLY A 217 -10.75 21.71 8.32
CA GLY A 217 -11.56 20.96 7.36
C GLY A 217 -11.13 19.51 7.13
N VAL A 218 -11.66 18.93 6.05
CA VAL A 218 -11.40 17.55 5.61
C VAL A 218 -11.17 17.56 4.11
N LEU A 219 -10.11 16.91 3.65
CA LEU A 219 -9.90 16.59 2.25
C LEU A 219 -10.62 15.27 1.95
N VAL A 220 -11.37 15.22 0.85
CA VAL A 220 -12.02 14.01 0.35
C VAL A 220 -11.48 13.72 -1.04
N SER A 221 -11.05 12.49 -1.27
CA SER A 221 -10.61 12.03 -2.59
C SER A 221 -11.12 10.62 -2.85
N GLU A 222 -11.09 10.20 -4.11
CA GLU A 222 -11.18 8.78 -4.42
C GLU A 222 -9.95 8.05 -3.84
N ARG A 223 -10.15 6.80 -3.46
CA ARG A 223 -9.09 5.91 -3.03
C ARG A 223 -8.27 5.49 -4.25
N ASP A 224 -6.96 5.50 -4.10
CA ASP A 224 -6.06 4.96 -5.10
C ASP A 224 -6.15 3.43 -5.16
N VAL A 225 -6.86 2.94 -6.18
CA VAL A 225 -7.04 1.50 -6.49
C VAL A 225 -6.66 1.18 -7.94
N LYS A 226 -5.94 2.10 -8.61
CA LYS A 226 -5.60 1.96 -10.03
C LYS A 226 -4.59 0.83 -10.20
N LYS A 227 -5.01 -0.23 -10.91
CA LYS A 227 -4.13 -1.33 -11.31
C LYS A 227 -3.55 -1.08 -12.70
N ILE A 228 -2.31 -1.52 -12.89
CA ILE A 228 -1.64 -1.55 -14.19
C ILE A 228 -1.20 -2.98 -14.50
N THR A 229 -1.07 -3.30 -15.78
CA THR A 229 -0.64 -4.58 -16.33
C THR A 229 0.56 -4.38 -17.24
N ALA A 230 1.18 -5.46 -17.70
CA ALA A 230 2.28 -5.39 -18.68
C ALA A 230 1.88 -4.64 -19.97
N ALA A 231 0.60 -4.68 -20.36
CA ALA A 231 0.09 -3.99 -21.55
C ALA A 231 0.02 -2.46 -21.38
N ASP A 232 -0.03 -1.96 -20.15
CA ASP A 232 -0.06 -0.53 -19.85
C ASP A 232 1.36 0.08 -19.81
N LEU A 233 2.41 -0.77 -19.79
CA LEU A 233 3.79 -0.32 -19.70
C LEU A 233 4.31 0.17 -21.06
N LYS A 234 4.82 1.41 -21.08
CA LYS A 234 5.52 1.98 -22.23
C LYS A 234 7.02 1.84 -22.06
N VAL A 235 7.69 1.02 -22.86
CA VAL A 235 9.16 0.99 -22.93
C VAL A 235 9.68 2.30 -23.52
N VAL A 236 10.56 2.99 -22.80
CA VAL A 236 11.11 4.30 -23.21
C VAL A 236 12.60 4.28 -23.52
N THR A 237 13.31 3.22 -23.14
CA THR A 237 14.74 3.00 -23.44
C THR A 237 14.94 2.09 -24.66
N GLN A 238 16.18 2.02 -25.15
CA GLN A 238 16.60 1.09 -26.21
C GLN A 238 16.50 -0.37 -25.77
N ARG A 239 16.90 -0.68 -24.54
CA ARG A 239 16.75 -2.02 -23.96
C ARG A 239 15.31 -2.22 -23.49
N LYS A 240 14.72 -3.34 -23.88
CA LYS A 240 13.43 -3.83 -23.35
C LYS A 240 13.67 -4.69 -22.09
N PRO A 241 12.79 -4.62 -21.08
CA PRO A 241 12.88 -5.55 -19.95
C PRO A 241 12.63 -6.99 -20.42
N THR A 242 13.19 -7.97 -19.72
CA THR A 242 12.79 -9.39 -19.89
C THR A 242 11.42 -9.66 -19.27
N ASP A 243 10.88 -10.86 -19.44
CA ASP A 243 9.61 -11.25 -18.82
C ASP A 243 9.74 -11.28 -17.28
N GLU A 244 10.88 -11.75 -16.76
CA GLU A 244 11.18 -11.76 -15.32
C GLU A 244 11.32 -10.34 -14.77
N GLU A 245 12.08 -9.48 -15.45
CA GLU A 245 12.19 -8.06 -15.06
C GLU A 245 10.83 -7.37 -15.14
N THR A 246 10.00 -7.67 -16.15
CA THR A 246 8.64 -7.12 -16.26
C THR A 246 7.77 -7.52 -15.07
N ALA A 247 7.82 -8.80 -14.67
CA ALA A 247 7.09 -9.30 -13.51
C ALA A 247 7.56 -8.63 -12.21
N ASP A 248 8.88 -8.47 -12.04
CA ASP A 248 9.46 -7.80 -10.88
C ASP A 248 9.13 -6.30 -10.84
N LEU A 249 9.13 -5.61 -11.99
CA LEU A 249 8.72 -4.20 -12.07
C LEU A 249 7.26 -4.02 -11.65
N LEU A 250 6.35 -4.88 -12.11
CA LEU A 250 4.93 -4.82 -11.72
C LEU A 250 4.73 -5.17 -10.24
N PHE A 251 5.47 -6.15 -9.73
CA PHE A 251 5.47 -6.49 -8.31
C PHE A 251 5.95 -5.31 -7.45
N ALA A 252 7.12 -4.75 -7.74
CA ALA A 252 7.68 -3.60 -7.03
C ALA A 252 6.77 -2.37 -7.16
N TRP A 253 6.15 -2.16 -8.31
CA TRP A 253 5.20 -1.06 -8.53
C TRP A 253 4.02 -1.11 -7.57
N ARG A 254 3.42 -2.29 -7.42
CA ARG A 254 2.31 -2.52 -6.49
C ARG A 254 2.75 -2.29 -5.05
N VAL A 255 3.92 -2.81 -4.65
CA VAL A 255 4.46 -2.55 -3.30
C VAL A 255 4.71 -1.04 -3.09
N ALA A 256 5.30 -0.35 -4.07
CA ALA A 256 5.63 1.07 -3.96
C ALA A 256 4.40 1.96 -3.72
N GLY A 257 3.23 1.62 -4.27
CA GLY A 257 1.98 2.36 -4.02
C GLY A 257 1.47 2.33 -2.57
N HIS A 258 2.01 1.43 -1.75
CA HIS A 258 1.71 1.33 -0.31
C HIS A 258 2.86 1.82 0.58
N VAL A 259 3.96 2.30 0.01
CA VAL A 259 5.07 2.92 0.74
C VAL A 259 4.83 4.43 0.85
N LYS A 260 5.16 5.04 1.99
CA LYS A 260 5.10 6.50 2.11
C LYS A 260 6.10 7.17 1.18
N SER A 261 5.65 8.19 0.46
CA SER A 261 6.46 8.92 -0.51
C SER A 261 7.52 9.81 0.16
N THR A 262 8.68 10.00 -0.44
CA THR A 262 9.13 9.43 -1.72
C THR A 262 9.52 7.95 -1.58
N ALA A 263 8.93 7.07 -2.40
CA ALA A 263 9.16 5.63 -2.31
C ALA A 263 10.03 5.08 -3.46
N ILE A 264 10.99 4.23 -3.08
CA ILE A 264 11.81 3.40 -3.97
C ILE A 264 11.76 1.95 -3.48
N VAL A 265 11.41 1.01 -4.34
CA VAL A 265 11.35 -0.42 -4.02
C VAL A 265 12.22 -1.19 -5.00
N TYR A 266 13.17 -1.95 -4.49
CA TYR A 266 13.95 -2.90 -5.28
C TYR A 266 13.33 -4.28 -5.15
N SER A 267 13.30 -5.04 -6.24
CA SER A 267 12.84 -6.42 -6.22
C SER A 267 13.62 -7.33 -7.18
N ASN A 268 13.62 -8.62 -6.88
CA ASN A 268 14.08 -9.67 -7.77
C ASN A 268 13.36 -10.97 -7.42
N GLY A 269 12.79 -11.66 -8.42
CA GLY A 269 12.10 -12.94 -8.22
C GLY A 269 10.85 -12.82 -7.33
N LEU A 270 10.06 -11.78 -7.56
CA LEU A 270 8.83 -11.41 -6.85
C LEU A 270 9.04 -11.24 -5.34
N HIS A 271 10.20 -10.69 -4.96
CA HIS A 271 10.62 -10.47 -3.59
C HIS A 271 11.24 -9.08 -3.47
N THR A 272 10.82 -8.29 -2.49
CA THR A 272 11.43 -6.99 -2.19
C THR A 272 12.84 -7.20 -1.64
N LEU A 273 13.86 -6.58 -2.24
CA LEU A 273 15.22 -6.64 -1.70
C LEU A 273 15.49 -5.51 -0.71
N CYS A 274 14.87 -4.34 -0.91
CA CYS A 274 14.89 -3.23 0.03
C CYS A 274 13.83 -2.18 -0.31
N VAL A 275 13.52 -1.34 0.67
CA VAL A 275 12.53 -0.27 0.56
C VAL A 275 13.12 1.04 1.10
N GLY A 276 13.13 2.08 0.27
CA GLY A 276 13.46 3.44 0.64
C GLY A 276 12.19 4.26 0.81
N ALA A 277 11.75 4.47 2.05
CA ALA A 277 10.45 5.09 2.37
C ALA A 277 10.58 6.53 2.91
N GLY A 278 9.60 7.37 2.56
CA GLY A 278 9.25 8.58 3.32
C GLY A 278 10.23 9.74 3.21
N GLN A 279 11.09 9.81 2.19
CA GLN A 279 12.07 10.88 2.07
C GLN A 279 11.57 12.08 1.27
N MET A 280 12.03 13.27 1.64
CA MET A 280 11.80 14.51 0.90
C MET A 280 12.56 14.54 -0.43
N SER A 281 13.61 13.72 -0.56
CA SER A 281 14.45 13.63 -1.75
C SER A 281 14.50 12.20 -2.29
N ARG A 282 14.18 12.02 -3.58
CA ARG A 282 14.13 10.69 -4.22
C ARG A 282 15.47 9.97 -4.22
N VAL A 283 16.56 10.69 -4.52
CA VAL A 283 17.90 10.10 -4.48
C VAL A 283 18.30 9.66 -3.06
N VAL A 284 17.75 10.30 -2.01
CA VAL A 284 17.95 9.83 -0.63
C VAL A 284 17.18 8.52 -0.38
N SER A 285 15.94 8.38 -0.88
CA SER A 285 15.23 7.09 -0.83
C SER A 285 16.01 5.98 -1.52
N VAL A 286 16.59 6.25 -2.71
CA VAL A 286 17.46 5.29 -3.43
C VAL A 286 18.64 4.86 -2.56
N LYS A 287 19.34 5.82 -1.94
CA LYS A 287 20.51 5.57 -1.10
C LYS A 287 20.16 4.80 0.18
N ILE A 288 19.05 5.15 0.85
CA ILE A 288 18.58 4.43 2.03
C ILE A 288 18.22 2.99 1.68
N ALA A 289 17.55 2.76 0.55
CA ALA A 289 17.23 1.41 0.08
C ALA A 289 18.51 0.58 -0.15
N GLY A 290 19.50 1.14 -0.86
CA GLY A 290 20.80 0.49 -1.05
C GLY A 290 21.53 0.16 0.25
N TRP A 291 21.55 1.10 1.21
CA TRP A 291 22.13 0.87 2.53
C TRP A 291 21.40 -0.26 3.29
N LYS A 292 20.06 -0.27 3.26
CA LYS A 292 19.25 -1.32 3.91
C LYS A 292 19.50 -2.71 3.31
N ALA A 293 19.63 -2.83 2.00
CA ALA A 293 19.99 -4.09 1.35
C ALA A 293 21.37 -4.58 1.82
N SER A 294 22.36 -3.68 1.90
CA SER A 294 23.70 -4.01 2.40
C SER A 294 23.68 -4.49 3.86
N GLU A 295 22.90 -3.85 4.75
CA GLU A 295 22.74 -4.29 6.14
C GLU A 295 22.09 -5.67 6.24
N ALA A 296 21.17 -5.98 5.34
CA ALA A 296 20.53 -7.30 5.23
C ALA A 296 21.40 -8.36 4.53
N GLY A 297 22.56 -7.97 3.98
CA GLY A 297 23.42 -8.86 3.20
C GLY A 297 22.81 -9.30 1.86
N LEU A 298 21.90 -8.50 1.30
CA LEU A 298 21.24 -8.77 0.02
C LEU A 298 21.97 -8.08 -1.13
N ASP A 299 22.17 -8.82 -2.23
CA ASP A 299 22.73 -8.31 -3.48
C ASP A 299 21.62 -7.70 -4.34
N LEU A 300 21.83 -6.46 -4.82
CA LEU A 300 20.90 -5.73 -5.68
C LEU A 300 21.22 -5.91 -7.17
N LYS A 301 22.28 -6.64 -7.52
CA LYS A 301 22.64 -6.91 -8.91
C LYS A 301 21.54 -7.65 -9.66
N GLY A 302 21.11 -7.09 -10.80
CA GLY A 302 20.04 -7.64 -11.62
C GLY A 302 18.63 -7.34 -11.10
N SER A 303 18.50 -6.46 -10.11
CA SER A 303 17.19 -6.09 -9.57
C SER A 303 16.38 -5.19 -10.50
N ALA A 304 15.06 -5.26 -10.35
CA ALA A 304 14.13 -4.25 -10.84
C ALA A 304 13.88 -3.19 -9.76
N VAL A 305 13.57 -1.96 -10.17
CA VAL A 305 13.25 -0.85 -9.27
C VAL A 305 11.95 -0.18 -9.66
N ALA A 306 11.06 0.03 -8.69
CA ALA A 306 9.90 0.88 -8.84
C ALA A 306 10.05 2.19 -8.07
N SER A 307 9.62 3.27 -8.71
CA SER A 307 9.63 4.63 -8.17
C SER A 307 8.22 5.20 -8.22
N ASP A 308 7.60 5.45 -7.05
CA ASP A 308 6.19 5.87 -6.94
C ASP A 308 5.81 7.14 -7.73
N ALA A 309 6.79 8.02 -7.95
CA ALA A 309 6.72 9.15 -8.86
C ALA A 309 7.95 9.23 -9.75
N PHE A 310 7.95 10.17 -10.69
CA PHE A 310 9.07 10.33 -11.62
C PHE A 310 10.39 10.71 -10.92
N PHE A 311 11.52 10.37 -11.55
CA PHE A 311 12.84 10.88 -11.20
C PHE A 311 12.98 12.33 -11.66
N PRO A 312 13.14 13.30 -10.75
CA PRO A 312 13.24 14.70 -11.14
C PRO A 312 14.57 15.02 -11.85
N PHE A 313 15.62 14.23 -11.58
CA PHE A 313 16.94 14.31 -12.18
C PHE A 313 17.50 12.90 -12.38
N ALA A 314 18.51 12.75 -13.24
CA ALA A 314 19.12 11.46 -13.52
C ALA A 314 19.86 10.84 -12.31
N ASP A 315 20.20 11.62 -11.28
CA ASP A 315 20.99 11.19 -10.12
C ASP A 315 20.38 10.01 -9.35
N GLY A 316 19.06 9.99 -9.16
CA GLY A 316 18.35 8.89 -8.51
C GLY A 316 18.41 7.60 -9.33
N LEU A 317 18.19 7.70 -10.64
CA LEU A 317 18.31 6.57 -11.57
C LEU A 317 19.74 6.03 -11.58
N ILE A 318 20.73 6.92 -11.70
CA ILE A 318 22.15 6.56 -11.74
C ILE A 318 22.54 5.84 -10.46
N ALA A 319 22.14 6.37 -9.29
CA ALA A 319 22.41 5.72 -8.01
C ALA A 319 21.75 4.33 -7.91
N ALA A 320 20.58 4.12 -8.52
CA ALA A 320 19.94 2.82 -8.55
C ALA A 320 20.65 1.82 -9.47
N ALA A 321 21.10 2.28 -10.64
CA ALA A 321 21.89 1.48 -11.57
C ALA A 321 23.26 1.12 -10.96
N ASP A 322 23.93 2.06 -10.29
CA ASP A 322 25.21 1.84 -9.62
C ASP A 322 25.08 0.84 -8.46
N ALA A 323 23.90 0.76 -7.83
CA ALA A 323 23.58 -0.25 -6.82
C ALA A 323 23.34 -1.65 -7.44
N GLY A 324 23.09 -1.76 -8.75
CA GLY A 324 22.95 -3.04 -9.45
C GLY A 324 21.62 -3.24 -10.17
N ALA A 325 20.72 -2.25 -10.17
CA ALA A 325 19.46 -2.36 -10.91
C ALA A 325 19.70 -2.54 -12.42
N THR A 326 18.88 -3.35 -13.08
CA THR A 326 18.90 -3.55 -14.55
C THR A 326 17.61 -3.13 -15.23
N ALA A 327 16.53 -2.95 -14.45
CA ALA A 327 15.24 -2.48 -14.93
C ALA A 327 14.61 -1.46 -13.96
N VAL A 328 13.93 -0.44 -14.48
CA VAL A 328 13.32 0.64 -13.69
C VAL A 328 11.93 0.99 -14.23
N THR A 329 10.96 1.16 -13.32
CA THR A 329 9.61 1.65 -13.64
C THR A 329 9.30 2.93 -12.87
N GLN A 330 8.69 3.88 -13.56
CA GLN A 330 8.23 5.16 -13.01
C GLN A 330 7.01 5.67 -13.81
N PRO A 331 6.28 6.70 -13.36
CA PRO A 331 5.16 7.24 -14.14
C PRO A 331 5.59 7.89 -15.47
N GLY A 332 6.74 8.56 -15.49
CA GLY A 332 7.07 9.58 -16.49
C GLY A 332 6.34 10.91 -16.24
N GLY A 333 6.48 11.86 -17.16
CA GLY A 333 5.86 13.18 -17.11
C GLY A 333 6.77 14.29 -16.56
N SER A 334 8.06 14.04 -16.39
CA SER A 334 9.03 15.10 -16.05
C SER A 334 9.43 15.88 -17.30
N VAL A 335 9.61 17.20 -17.16
CA VAL A 335 10.27 18.02 -18.19
C VAL A 335 11.72 17.58 -18.47
N ARG A 336 12.29 16.72 -17.61
CA ARG A 336 13.63 16.13 -17.73
C ARG A 336 13.63 14.63 -18.02
N ASP A 337 12.51 14.06 -18.46
CA ASP A 337 12.45 12.62 -18.76
C ASP A 337 13.53 12.20 -19.78
N GLU A 338 13.81 13.03 -20.79
CA GLU A 338 14.86 12.73 -21.79
C GLU A 338 16.26 12.59 -21.16
N GLU A 339 16.58 13.40 -20.14
CA GLU A 339 17.85 13.32 -19.40
C GLU A 339 17.97 11.98 -18.64
N VAL A 340 16.88 11.58 -18.00
CA VAL A 340 16.79 10.33 -17.23
C VAL A 340 16.85 9.11 -18.17
N ILE A 341 16.11 9.14 -19.29
CA ILE A 341 16.11 8.07 -20.29
C ILE A 341 17.51 7.92 -20.91
N ALA A 342 18.17 9.02 -21.28
CA ALA A 342 19.52 8.97 -21.81
C ALA A 342 20.52 8.36 -20.81
N ALA A 343 20.38 8.67 -19.52
CA ALA A 343 21.22 8.08 -18.47
C ALA A 343 20.97 6.57 -18.27
N ALA A 344 19.73 6.11 -18.49
CA ALA A 344 19.35 4.69 -18.46
C ALA A 344 19.95 3.95 -19.67
N ASP A 345 19.78 4.49 -20.88
CA ASP A 345 20.34 3.94 -22.12
C ASP A 345 21.86 3.81 -22.04
N ALA A 346 22.55 4.84 -21.55
CA ALA A 346 24.00 4.84 -21.38
C ALA A 346 24.51 3.73 -20.44
N ARG A 347 23.64 3.16 -19.61
CA ARG A 347 23.93 2.08 -18.66
C ARG A 347 23.30 0.74 -19.04
N GLY A 348 22.61 0.67 -20.18
CA GLY A 348 21.89 -0.53 -20.60
C GLY A 348 20.74 -0.91 -19.67
N ILE A 349 20.13 0.07 -19.00
CA ILE A 349 18.97 -0.15 -18.12
C ILE A 349 17.69 -0.18 -18.97
N ALA A 350 16.83 -1.16 -18.71
CA ALA A 350 15.48 -1.15 -19.26
C ALA A 350 14.61 -0.20 -18.43
N MET A 351 13.99 0.80 -19.05
CA MET A 351 13.06 1.70 -18.38
C MET A 351 11.68 1.65 -19.03
N VAL A 352 10.66 1.56 -18.18
CA VAL A 352 9.25 1.61 -18.59
C VAL A 352 8.51 2.71 -17.86
N PHE A 353 7.58 3.35 -18.57
CA PHE A 353 6.65 4.33 -18.00
C PHE A 353 5.28 3.71 -17.77
N THR A 354 4.67 3.99 -16.62
CA THR A 354 3.32 3.54 -16.26
C THR A 354 2.24 4.56 -16.59
N GLY A 355 2.59 5.85 -16.71
CA GLY A 355 1.63 6.94 -16.83
C GLY A 355 0.77 7.18 -15.58
N VAL A 356 1.02 6.48 -14.48
CA VAL A 356 0.25 6.54 -13.23
C VAL A 356 1.21 6.85 -12.08
N ARG A 357 0.82 7.74 -11.16
CA ARG A 357 1.62 8.08 -9.97
C ARG A 357 0.88 7.66 -8.71
N HIS A 358 1.55 6.97 -7.80
CA HIS A 358 1.00 6.51 -6.52
C HIS A 358 1.63 7.25 -5.33
N PHE A 359 1.38 8.57 -5.23
CA PHE A 359 1.93 9.36 -4.12
C PHE A 359 1.13 9.12 -2.84
N ARG A 360 1.81 8.83 -1.72
CA ARG A 360 1.18 8.55 -0.43
C ARG A 360 1.87 9.29 0.73
N HIS A 361 1.10 10.04 1.50
CA HIS A 361 1.57 10.84 2.64
C HIS A 361 1.23 10.22 4.00
#